data_AF-A0A1D6G407-F1
#
_entry.id   AF-A0A1D6G407-F1
#
_cell.length_a   1.000
_cell.length_b   1.000
_cell.length_c   1.000
_cell.angle_alpha   90.00
_cell.angle_beta   90.00
_cell.angle_gamma   90.00
#
_symmetry.space_group_name_H-M   'P 1'
#
loop_
_entity.id
_entity.type
_entity.pdbx_description
1 polymer ?
#
loop_
_entity_poly.entity_id
_entity_poly.type
_entity_poly.pdbx_seq_one_letter_code
_entity_poly.pdbx_strand_id
1 'polypeptide(L)'
;MDVSRKKKWVAWAVAAAIFVVLMLVTPAIPQDEAYHDFADQRTLFLGIPNTLNVISNIPFFFVGVTGLILCHFNNYFRLSSQGELWSWTLFFAGVTAVGFGSSYYHLNPNDATLVWDRLPMTIAFTSVMAIFIIERVDDRAGAKSLAPLVIAGALSIIHFDDLRPYAVVQFVPCIALPVMAIVIPPMYTHSSYWLWAAGFYLLAKVEEAADKTIYNWTHQIVSGHTLKHLCAAMVPVFLALMLAKRTTEPERISLLQKWKTSWVAVRERRFKDSSTVDVDCGYAVVSSISEQ
;
A
#
# COMPACT_ATOMS: atom_id res chain seq x y z
N MET A 1 15.70 -7.43 -32.91
CA MET A 1 15.16 -7.05 -31.57
C MET A 1 14.18 -8.13 -31.13
N ASP A 2 14.40 -8.70 -29.95
CA ASP A 2 13.59 -9.78 -29.37
C ASP A 2 12.11 -9.34 -29.19
N VAL A 3 11.16 -10.20 -29.59
CA VAL A 3 9.71 -9.93 -29.62
C VAL A 3 9.19 -9.56 -28.21
N SER A 4 9.76 -10.16 -27.17
CA SER A 4 9.51 -9.84 -25.76
C SER A 4 9.90 -8.39 -25.42
N ARG A 5 11.07 -7.95 -25.90
CA ARG A 5 11.58 -6.59 -25.68
C ARG A 5 10.71 -5.56 -26.40
N LYS A 6 10.25 -5.88 -27.62
CA LYS A 6 9.35 -5.04 -28.41
C LYS A 6 8.00 -4.83 -27.70
N LYS A 7 7.41 -5.88 -27.11
CA LYS A 7 6.16 -5.79 -26.32
C LYS A 7 6.30 -4.88 -25.10
N LYS A 8 7.43 -4.98 -24.37
CA LYS A 8 7.71 -4.11 -23.21
C LYS A 8 7.85 -2.63 -23.59
N TRP A 9 8.56 -2.34 -24.68
CA TRP A 9 8.69 -0.96 -25.19
C TRP A 9 7.37 -0.37 -25.65
N VAL A 10 6.52 -1.15 -26.31
CA VAL A 10 5.17 -0.70 -26.70
C VAL A 10 4.33 -0.38 -25.46
N ALA A 11 4.39 -1.20 -24.41
CA ALA A 11 3.65 -0.92 -23.17
C ALA A 11 4.11 0.40 -22.51
N TRP A 12 5.42 0.66 -22.44
CA TRP A 12 5.95 1.92 -21.93
C TRP A 12 5.56 3.12 -22.79
N ALA A 13 5.63 2.98 -24.12
CA ALA A 13 5.21 4.03 -25.05
C ALA A 13 3.71 4.34 -24.95
N VAL A 14 2.88 3.31 -24.79
CA VAL A 14 1.43 3.47 -24.58
C VAL A 14 1.15 4.14 -23.23
N ALA A 15 1.82 3.72 -22.15
CA ALA A 15 1.67 4.36 -20.84
C ALA A 15 2.08 5.83 -20.86
N ALA A 16 3.19 6.16 -21.52
CA ALA A 16 3.64 7.53 -21.72
C ALA A 16 2.65 8.34 -22.56
N ALA A 17 2.13 7.77 -23.65
CA ALA A 17 1.12 8.43 -24.48
C ALA A 17 -0.18 8.69 -23.71
N ILE A 18 -0.66 7.74 -22.92
CA ILE A 18 -1.83 7.91 -22.05
C ILE A 18 -1.57 9.04 -21.05
N PHE A 19 -0.40 9.06 -20.41
CA PHE A 19 -0.04 10.12 -19.48
C PHE A 19 -0.03 11.50 -20.17
N VAL A 20 0.57 11.61 -21.35
CA VAL A 20 0.58 12.87 -22.12
C VAL A 20 -0.83 13.30 -22.50
N VAL A 21 -1.66 12.38 -23.00
CA VAL A 21 -3.06 12.68 -23.35
C VAL A 21 -3.84 13.13 -22.12
N LEU A 22 -3.67 12.48 -20.96
CA LEU A 22 -4.27 12.92 -19.70
C LEU A 22 -3.84 14.35 -19.34
N MET A 23 -2.56 14.67 -19.48
CA MET A 23 -2.04 16.02 -19.21
C MET A 23 -2.55 17.08 -20.19
N LEU A 24 -2.91 16.71 -21.41
CA LEU A 24 -3.45 17.62 -22.42
C LEU A 24 -4.97 17.82 -22.30
N VAL A 25 -5.71 16.78 -21.89
CA VAL A 25 -7.18 16.76 -21.93
C VAL A 25 -7.80 17.21 -20.61
N THR A 26 -7.14 16.98 -19.47
CA THR A 26 -7.67 17.47 -18.19
C THR A 26 -7.17 18.88 -17.91
N PRO A 27 -7.93 19.74 -17.21
CA PRO A 27 -7.39 20.99 -16.71
C PRO A 27 -6.28 20.73 -15.68
N ALA A 28 -5.36 21.68 -15.54
CA ALA A 28 -4.39 21.68 -14.45
C ALA A 28 -5.12 21.66 -13.10
N ILE A 29 -4.58 20.92 -12.14
CA ILE A 29 -5.12 20.87 -10.78
C ILE A 29 -4.25 21.78 -9.93
N PRO A 30 -4.70 23.01 -9.60
CA PRO A 30 -3.91 23.90 -8.76
C PRO A 30 -3.83 23.36 -7.33
N GLN A 31 -2.80 23.78 -6.62
CA GLN A 31 -2.72 23.62 -5.18
C GLN A 31 -3.76 24.52 -4.50
N ASP A 32 -4.75 23.91 -3.85
CA ASP A 32 -5.77 24.64 -3.10
C ASP A 32 -5.20 25.08 -1.75
N GLU A 33 -5.29 26.37 -1.42
CA GLU A 33 -4.86 26.93 -0.13
C GLU A 33 -5.65 26.34 1.04
N ALA A 34 -6.91 25.93 0.81
CA ALA A 34 -7.72 25.25 1.82
C ALA A 34 -7.14 23.89 2.23
N TYR A 35 -6.20 23.33 1.46
CA TYR A 35 -5.46 22.12 1.82
C TYR A 35 -4.65 22.27 3.12
N HIS A 36 -4.30 23.51 3.49
CA HIS A 36 -3.58 23.80 4.73
C HIS A 36 -4.50 23.99 5.95
N ASP A 37 -5.82 24.11 5.74
CA ASP A 37 -6.81 24.37 6.78
C ASP A 37 -7.26 23.09 7.51
N PHE A 38 -6.40 22.59 8.38
CA PHE A 38 -6.68 21.40 9.21
C PHE A 38 -7.76 21.66 10.25
N ALA A 39 -8.52 20.61 10.60
CA ALA A 39 -9.57 20.68 11.61
C ALA A 39 -9.00 20.94 13.02
N ASP A 40 -7.92 20.25 13.40
CA ASP A 40 -7.27 20.43 14.70
C ASP A 40 -6.05 21.32 14.57
N GLN A 41 -6.22 22.58 15.00
CA GLN A 41 -5.17 23.59 15.03
C GLN A 41 -4.66 23.90 16.45
N ARG A 42 -5.04 23.07 17.43
CA ARG A 42 -4.76 23.36 18.84
C ARG A 42 -3.28 23.21 19.16
N THR A 43 -2.87 24.02 20.14
CA THR A 43 -1.58 23.93 20.80
C THR A 43 -1.79 23.27 22.17
N LEU A 44 -1.46 21.98 22.27
CA LEU A 44 -1.73 21.15 23.45
C LEU A 44 -0.48 20.93 24.32
N PHE A 45 0.64 20.55 23.71
CA PHE A 45 1.86 20.13 24.43
C PHE A 45 3.05 20.99 24.01
N LEU A 46 3.85 21.45 24.99
CA LEU A 46 5.11 22.19 24.80
C LEU A 46 5.04 23.42 23.86
N GLY A 47 3.85 24.00 23.65
CA GLY A 47 3.68 25.13 22.73
C GLY A 47 3.74 24.76 21.24
N ILE A 48 3.65 23.48 20.89
CA ILE A 48 3.70 23.00 19.50
C ILE A 48 2.37 23.31 18.78
N PRO A 49 2.34 24.15 17.72
CA PRO A 49 1.12 24.38 16.93
C PRO A 49 0.68 23.09 16.21
N ASN A 50 -0.62 22.96 15.97
CA ASN A 50 -1.20 21.76 15.33
C ASN A 50 -0.72 20.45 15.99
N THR A 51 -0.66 20.43 17.33
CA THR A 51 0.15 19.46 18.09
C THR A 51 -0.07 18.01 17.64
N LEU A 52 -1.34 17.59 17.50
CA LEU A 52 -1.68 16.21 17.15
C LEU A 52 -1.25 15.86 15.72
N ASN A 53 -1.35 16.79 14.77
CA ASN A 53 -0.88 16.58 13.41
C ASN A 53 0.65 16.47 13.33
N VAL A 54 1.39 17.16 14.21
CA VAL A 54 2.85 17.04 14.29
C VAL A 54 3.25 15.69 14.92
N ILE A 55 2.77 15.39 16.13
CA ILE A 55 3.24 14.22 16.88
C ILE A 55 2.78 12.89 16.27
N SER A 56 1.67 12.87 15.53
CA SER A 56 1.19 11.67 14.86
C SER A 56 2.09 11.19 13.72
N ASN A 57 3.13 11.96 13.35
CA ASN A 57 4.16 11.54 12.41
C ASN A 57 5.32 10.76 13.06
N ILE A 58 5.44 10.77 14.39
CA ILE A 58 6.48 10.05 15.14
C ILE A 58 6.54 8.55 14.78
N PRO A 59 5.41 7.82 14.61
CA PRO A 59 5.46 6.42 14.19
C PRO A 59 6.20 6.18 12.87
N PHE A 60 6.08 7.08 11.88
CA PHE A 60 6.84 6.94 10.61
C PHE A 60 8.34 6.92 10.86
N PHE A 61 8.85 7.81 11.72
CA PHE A 61 10.27 7.86 12.06
C PHE A 61 10.75 6.54 12.64
N PHE A 62 10.08 6.02 13.67
CA PHE A 62 10.52 4.78 14.34
C PHE A 62 10.45 3.55 13.44
N VAL A 63 9.36 3.41 12.68
CA VAL A 63 9.18 2.29 11.75
C VAL A 63 10.18 2.39 10.59
N GLY A 64 10.42 3.60 10.07
CA GLY A 64 11.42 3.87 9.03
C GLY A 64 12.83 3.51 9.48
N VAL A 65 13.27 4.00 10.65
CA VAL A 65 14.61 3.71 11.19
C VAL A 65 14.78 2.22 11.46
N THR A 66 13.78 1.58 12.04
CA THR A 66 13.82 0.14 12.32
C THR A 66 13.90 -0.66 11.01
N GLY A 67 13.12 -0.30 10.00
CA GLY A 67 13.19 -0.90 8.68
C GLY A 67 14.56 -0.73 8.02
N LEU A 68 15.15 0.46 8.09
CA LEU A 68 16.51 0.73 7.59
C LEU A 68 17.56 -0.16 8.27
N ILE A 69 17.53 -0.25 9.60
CA ILE A 69 18.46 -1.08 10.36
C ILE A 69 18.30 -2.55 9.94
N LEU A 70 17.07 -3.06 9.88
CA LEU A 70 16.79 -4.45 9.55
C LEU A 70 17.08 -4.82 8.08
N CYS A 71 16.99 -3.86 7.15
CA CYS A 71 17.45 -4.05 5.76
C CYS A 71 18.94 -4.42 5.69
N HIS A 72 19.76 -3.81 6.55
CA HIS A 72 21.22 -3.98 6.53
C HIS A 72 21.75 -4.95 7.58
N PHE A 73 20.93 -5.37 8.55
CA PHE A 73 21.34 -6.26 9.63
C PHE A 73 21.23 -7.74 9.23
N ASN A 74 22.37 -8.41 9.03
CA ASN A 74 22.48 -9.87 8.85
C ASN A 74 21.47 -10.49 7.85
N ASN A 75 21.10 -9.74 6.80
CA ASN A 75 20.05 -10.10 5.84
C ASN A 75 18.72 -10.55 6.50
N TYR A 76 18.31 -9.87 7.59
CA TYR A 76 17.13 -10.22 8.37
C TYR A 76 15.84 -10.30 7.52
N PHE A 77 15.67 -9.36 6.58
CA PHE A 77 14.53 -9.34 5.64
C PHE A 77 14.65 -10.29 4.45
N ARG A 78 15.69 -11.13 4.42
CA ARG A 78 15.91 -12.18 3.39
C ARG A 78 15.83 -11.61 1.97
N LEU A 79 16.51 -10.49 1.76
CA LEU A 79 16.62 -9.84 0.47
C LEU A 79 17.52 -10.70 -0.42
N SER A 80 17.05 -10.99 -1.64
CA SER A 80 17.69 -11.89 -2.59
C SER A 80 18.59 -11.17 -3.59
N SER A 81 18.40 -9.86 -3.78
CA SER A 81 19.17 -9.06 -4.72
C SER A 81 19.56 -7.69 -4.18
N GLN A 82 20.59 -7.09 -4.81
CA GLN A 82 20.98 -5.70 -4.53
C GLN A 82 19.87 -4.71 -4.91
N GLY A 83 19.08 -5.04 -5.94
CA GLY A 83 17.93 -4.23 -6.34
C GLY A 83 16.89 -4.14 -5.24
N GLU A 84 16.56 -5.27 -4.61
CA GLU A 84 15.67 -5.29 -3.45
C GLU A 84 16.25 -4.48 -2.30
N LEU A 85 17.53 -4.67 -1.97
CA LEU A 85 18.18 -3.94 -0.89
C LEU A 85 18.07 -2.43 -1.08
N TRP A 86 18.52 -1.90 -2.22
CA TRP A 86 18.46 -0.47 -2.49
C TRP A 86 17.04 0.08 -2.51
N SER A 87 16.08 -0.68 -3.07
CA SER A 87 14.70 -0.21 -3.14
C SER A 87 14.03 -0.20 -1.76
N TRP A 88 14.26 -1.22 -0.91
CA TRP A 88 13.78 -1.23 0.46
C TRP A 88 14.48 -0.20 1.35
N THR A 89 15.79 0.01 1.17
CA THR A 89 16.53 1.07 1.86
C THR A 89 15.96 2.45 1.50
N LEU A 90 15.71 2.75 0.22
CA LEU A 90 15.11 4.03 -0.17
C LEU A 90 13.66 4.16 0.31
N PHE A 91 12.89 3.08 0.32
CA PHE A 91 11.54 3.10 0.91
C PHE A 91 11.58 3.49 2.39
N PHE A 92 12.38 2.80 3.22
CA PHE A 92 12.44 3.09 4.65
C PHE A 92 13.15 4.42 4.96
N ALA A 93 14.10 4.85 4.13
CA ALA A 93 14.67 6.20 4.20
C ALA A 93 13.60 7.27 3.90
N GLY A 94 12.80 7.07 2.86
CA GLY A 94 11.65 7.92 2.55
C GLY A 94 10.67 7.97 3.72
N VAL A 95 10.26 6.82 4.26
CA VAL A 95 9.37 6.74 5.44
C VAL A 95 9.95 7.47 6.65
N THR A 96 11.24 7.30 6.94
CA THR A 96 11.92 8.03 8.03
C THR A 96 11.85 9.54 7.79
N ALA A 97 12.13 9.97 6.56
CA ALA A 97 12.09 11.37 6.16
C ALA A 97 10.67 11.95 6.15
N VAL A 98 9.63 11.16 5.88
CA VAL A 98 8.21 11.58 6.06
C VAL A 98 7.97 12.00 7.50
N GLY A 99 8.50 11.25 8.47
CA GLY A 99 8.39 11.61 9.89
C GLY A 99 8.84 13.04 10.18
N PHE A 100 9.95 13.49 9.58
CA PHE A 100 10.46 14.85 9.73
C PHE A 100 9.75 15.86 8.83
N GLY A 101 9.61 15.55 7.54
CA GLY A 101 9.05 16.42 6.53
C GLY A 101 7.60 16.78 6.80
N SER A 102 6.78 15.77 7.12
CA SER A 102 5.38 15.95 7.51
C SER A 102 5.26 16.74 8.82
N SER A 103 6.10 16.45 9.82
CA SER A 103 6.13 17.22 11.07
C SER A 103 6.47 18.70 10.81
N TYR A 104 7.46 18.97 9.96
CA TYR A 104 7.85 20.34 9.59
C TYR A 104 6.74 21.09 8.85
N TYR A 105 6.07 20.42 7.91
CA TYR A 105 4.88 20.95 7.25
C TYR A 105 3.78 21.30 8.25
N HIS A 106 3.46 20.39 9.18
CA HIS A 106 2.39 20.62 10.16
C HIS A 106 2.74 21.66 11.23
N LEU A 107 4.02 21.90 11.50
CA LEU A 107 4.44 23.01 12.36
C LEU A 107 4.15 24.38 11.75
N ASN A 108 4.27 24.51 10.43
CA ASN A 108 3.99 25.75 9.71
C ASN A 108 3.39 25.44 8.32
N PRO A 109 2.07 25.17 8.23
CA PRO A 109 1.45 24.73 6.99
C PRO A 109 1.47 25.82 5.92
N ASN A 110 2.13 25.54 4.79
CA ASN A 110 2.10 26.31 3.55
C ASN A 110 2.72 25.49 2.42
N ASP A 111 2.64 25.98 1.18
CA ASP A 111 3.21 25.30 0.02
C ASP A 111 4.72 25.04 0.10
N ALA A 112 5.49 25.98 0.65
CA ALA A 112 6.94 25.84 0.75
C ALA A 112 7.34 24.75 1.76
N THR A 113 6.57 24.56 2.84
CA THR A 113 6.81 23.48 3.79
C THR A 113 6.21 22.15 3.31
N LEU A 114 5.13 22.18 2.51
CA LEU A 114 4.49 20.99 1.93
C LEU A 114 5.41 20.20 0.99
N VAL A 115 6.37 20.87 0.32
CA VAL A 115 7.40 20.20 -0.49
C VAL A 115 8.12 19.12 0.31
N TRP A 116 8.43 19.43 1.57
CA TRP A 116 9.20 18.56 2.47
C TRP A 116 8.39 17.37 2.97
N ASP A 117 7.07 17.45 2.98
CA ASP A 117 6.19 16.31 3.21
C ASP A 117 6.07 15.43 1.95
N ARG A 118 5.86 16.06 0.79
CA ARG A 118 5.64 15.34 -0.48
C ARG A 118 6.88 14.64 -1.01
N LEU A 119 8.05 15.26 -0.94
CA LEU A 119 9.29 14.68 -1.45
C LEU A 119 9.56 13.28 -0.87
N PRO A 120 9.65 13.09 0.46
CA PRO A 120 9.91 11.77 1.03
C PRO A 120 8.77 10.77 0.76
N MET A 121 7.51 11.23 0.69
CA MET A 121 6.40 10.37 0.26
C MET A 121 6.59 9.86 -1.17
N THR A 122 6.96 10.72 -2.14
CA THR A 122 7.18 10.30 -3.53
C THR A 122 8.33 9.30 -3.65
N ILE A 123 9.41 9.49 -2.88
CA ILE A 123 10.52 8.53 -2.80
C ILE A 123 10.02 7.19 -2.29
N ALA A 124 9.20 7.16 -1.24
CA ALA A 124 8.63 5.93 -0.70
C ALA A 124 7.73 5.21 -1.73
N PHE A 125 6.78 5.91 -2.36
CA PHE A 125 5.86 5.31 -3.34
C PHE A 125 6.58 4.73 -4.55
N THR A 126 7.52 5.49 -5.10
CA THR A 126 8.29 5.07 -6.28
C THR A 126 9.23 3.91 -5.97
N SER A 127 9.82 3.88 -4.76
CA SER A 127 10.61 2.75 -4.27
C SER A 127 9.78 1.49 -4.12
N VAL A 128 8.56 1.59 -3.57
CA VAL A 128 7.63 0.45 -3.46
C VAL A 128 7.21 -0.07 -4.83
N MET A 129 6.97 0.82 -5.79
CA MET A 129 6.68 0.40 -7.16
C MET A 129 7.86 -0.39 -7.76
N ALA A 130 9.09 0.07 -7.58
CA ALA A 130 10.29 -0.64 -8.03
C ALA A 130 10.42 -2.01 -7.35
N ILE A 131 10.26 -2.09 -6.02
CA ILE A 131 10.22 -3.35 -5.25
C ILE A 131 9.21 -4.31 -5.87
N PHE A 132 8.01 -3.82 -6.15
CA PHE A 132 6.96 -4.66 -6.67
C PHE A 132 7.30 -5.23 -8.06
N ILE A 133 7.92 -4.43 -8.93
CA ILE A 133 8.42 -4.89 -10.24
C ILE A 133 9.51 -5.95 -10.04
N ILE A 134 10.41 -5.79 -9.08
CA ILE A 134 11.46 -6.77 -8.73
C ILE A 134 10.82 -8.09 -8.30
N GLU A 135 9.89 -8.05 -7.36
CA GLU A 135 9.33 -9.25 -6.72
C GLU A 135 8.33 -10.00 -7.62
N ARG A 136 7.68 -9.32 -8.58
CA ARG A 136 6.58 -9.91 -9.37
C ARG A 136 6.86 -10.04 -10.85
N VAL A 137 7.73 -9.21 -11.42
CA VAL A 137 7.93 -9.12 -12.87
C VAL A 137 9.33 -9.61 -13.25
N ASP A 138 10.36 -8.88 -12.84
CA ASP A 138 11.75 -9.18 -13.18
C ASP A 138 12.70 -8.37 -12.30
N ASP A 139 13.65 -9.06 -11.66
CA ASP A 139 14.61 -8.45 -10.73
C ASP A 139 15.46 -7.36 -11.39
N ARG A 140 16.01 -7.63 -12.59
CA ARG A 140 16.90 -6.69 -13.28
C ARG A 140 16.15 -5.48 -13.80
N ALA A 141 14.96 -5.67 -14.35
CA ALA A 141 14.13 -4.59 -14.85
C ALA A 141 13.65 -3.70 -13.70
N GLY A 142 13.23 -4.30 -12.58
CA GLY A 142 12.83 -3.57 -11.39
C GLY A 142 13.96 -2.76 -10.78
N ALA A 143 15.14 -3.35 -10.61
CA ALA A 143 16.33 -2.63 -10.12
C ALA A 143 16.70 -1.43 -11.02
N LYS A 144 16.63 -1.60 -12.34
CA LYS A 144 16.88 -0.51 -13.30
C LYS A 144 15.80 0.57 -13.31
N SER A 145 14.58 0.23 -12.90
CA SER A 145 13.46 1.18 -12.83
C SER A 145 13.52 2.09 -11.61
N LEU A 146 14.27 1.71 -10.56
CA LEU A 146 14.34 2.46 -9.30
C LEU A 146 14.74 3.92 -9.49
N ALA A 147 15.90 4.18 -10.10
CA ALA A 147 16.40 5.54 -10.27
C ALA A 147 15.45 6.41 -11.15
N PRO A 148 15.00 5.95 -12.34
CA PRO A 148 14.01 6.68 -13.13
C PRO A 148 12.71 6.99 -12.37
N LEU A 149 12.18 6.02 -11.62
CA LEU A 149 10.94 6.21 -10.86
C LEU A 149 11.12 7.24 -9.74
N VAL A 150 12.22 7.15 -8.97
CA VAL A 150 12.51 8.11 -7.89
C VAL A 150 12.72 9.52 -8.42
N ILE A 151 13.46 9.68 -9.53
CA ILE A 151 13.65 10.97 -10.19
C ILE A 151 12.30 11.51 -10.68
N ALA A 152 11.48 10.68 -11.34
CA ALA A 152 10.15 11.10 -11.78
C ALA A 152 9.25 11.52 -10.60
N GLY A 153 9.32 10.80 -9.47
CA GLY A 153 8.65 11.17 -8.23
C GLY A 153 9.08 12.54 -7.71
N ALA A 154 10.38 12.79 -7.60
CA ALA A 154 10.91 14.07 -7.14
C ALA A 154 10.56 15.23 -8.11
N LEU A 155 10.63 15.00 -9.42
CA LEU A 155 10.24 16.00 -10.43
C LEU A 155 8.74 16.30 -10.41
N SER A 156 7.91 15.33 -10.00
CA SER A 156 6.44 15.46 -10.01
C SER A 156 5.90 16.54 -9.07
N ILE A 157 6.71 16.99 -8.11
CA ILE A 157 6.32 17.97 -7.08
C ILE A 157 6.97 19.35 -7.28
N ILE A 158 7.77 19.54 -8.34
CA ILE A 158 8.46 20.81 -8.60
C ILE A 158 7.46 21.89 -9.06
N HIS A 159 6.41 21.49 -9.78
CA HIS A 159 5.41 22.40 -10.33
C HIS A 159 4.17 22.40 -9.43
N PHE A 160 4.11 23.34 -8.49
CA PHE A 160 2.96 23.50 -7.57
C PHE A 160 1.68 23.93 -8.28
N ASP A 161 1.81 24.55 -9.44
CA ASP A 161 0.67 25.00 -10.26
C ASP A 161 -0.13 23.83 -10.86
N ASP A 162 0.45 22.63 -10.92
CA ASP A 162 -0.23 21.46 -11.47
C ASP A 162 0.12 20.17 -10.69
N LEU A 163 -0.82 19.74 -9.86
CA LEU A 163 -0.69 18.55 -9.02
C LEU A 163 -0.87 17.23 -9.76
N ARG A 164 -1.27 17.22 -11.05
CA ARG A 164 -1.56 15.97 -11.76
C ARG A 164 -0.38 15.00 -11.82
N PRO A 165 0.88 15.42 -12.09
CA PRO A 165 2.02 14.50 -12.05
C PRO A 165 2.21 13.87 -10.67
N TYR A 166 2.08 14.66 -9.60
CA TYR A 166 2.14 14.16 -8.23
C TYR A 166 0.99 13.21 -7.92
N ALA A 167 -0.24 13.53 -8.35
CA ALA A 167 -1.41 12.68 -8.17
C ALA A 167 -1.22 11.31 -8.85
N VAL A 168 -0.59 11.27 -10.02
CA VAL A 168 -0.23 10.00 -10.68
C VAL A 168 0.74 9.19 -9.82
N VAL A 169 1.80 9.82 -9.31
CA VAL A 169 2.78 9.15 -8.43
C VAL A 169 2.13 8.65 -7.13
N GLN A 170 1.18 9.39 -6.59
CA GLN A 170 0.49 9.04 -5.35
C GLN A 170 -0.56 7.93 -5.56
N PHE A 171 -1.46 8.07 -6.53
CA PHE A 171 -2.64 7.22 -6.66
C PHE A 171 -2.45 5.98 -7.55
N VAL A 172 -1.57 6.02 -8.55
CA VAL A 172 -1.34 4.83 -9.39
C VAL A 172 -0.84 3.64 -8.57
N PRO A 173 0.13 3.77 -7.65
CA PRO A 173 0.54 2.67 -6.79
C PRO A 173 -0.60 2.11 -5.93
N CYS A 174 -1.54 2.94 -5.47
CA CYS A 174 -2.67 2.50 -4.65
C CYS A 174 -3.61 1.53 -5.36
N ILE A 175 -3.70 1.62 -6.69
CA ILE A 175 -4.52 0.74 -7.52
C ILE A 175 -3.68 -0.40 -8.08
N ALA A 176 -2.50 -0.07 -8.62
CA ALA A 176 -1.66 -1.02 -9.31
C ALA A 176 -1.12 -2.09 -8.35
N LEU A 177 -0.65 -1.71 -7.15
CA LEU A 177 -0.07 -2.68 -6.21
C LEU A 177 -1.09 -3.74 -5.75
N PRO A 178 -2.32 -3.40 -5.33
CA PRO A 178 -3.32 -4.42 -4.96
C PRO A 178 -3.72 -5.31 -6.13
N VAL A 179 -4.00 -4.72 -7.30
CA VAL A 179 -4.41 -5.47 -8.49
C VAL A 179 -3.33 -6.47 -8.88
N MET A 180 -2.08 -6.00 -8.96
CA MET A 180 -0.98 -6.88 -9.27
C MET A 180 -0.70 -7.88 -8.14
N ALA A 181 -0.91 -7.51 -6.87
CA ALA A 181 -0.71 -8.42 -5.74
C ALA A 181 -1.67 -9.62 -5.80
N ILE A 182 -2.87 -9.40 -6.32
CA ILE A 182 -3.91 -10.41 -6.50
C ILE A 182 -3.63 -11.30 -7.72
N VAL A 183 -3.25 -10.68 -8.84
CA VAL A 183 -3.18 -11.34 -10.15
C VAL A 183 -1.81 -11.97 -10.43
N ILE A 184 -0.71 -11.32 -10.03
CA ILE A 184 0.64 -11.77 -10.37
C ILE A 184 1.19 -12.65 -9.25
N PRO A 185 1.64 -13.88 -9.55
CA PRO A 185 2.23 -14.76 -8.57
C PRO A 185 3.42 -14.13 -7.84
N PRO A 186 3.48 -14.20 -6.50
CA PRO A 186 4.56 -13.60 -5.75
C PRO A 186 5.82 -14.49 -5.76
N MET A 187 6.99 -13.86 -5.68
CA MET A 187 8.25 -14.55 -5.39
C MET A 187 8.33 -15.02 -3.92
N TYR A 188 7.64 -14.30 -3.02
CA TYR A 188 7.69 -14.51 -1.58
C TYR A 188 6.32 -14.87 -0.99
N THR A 189 6.33 -15.56 0.14
CA THR A 189 5.13 -15.83 0.93
C THR A 189 4.55 -14.55 1.54
N HIS A 190 3.38 -14.63 2.18
CA HIS A 190 2.73 -13.51 2.86
C HIS A 190 2.32 -12.33 1.96
N SER A 191 2.06 -12.58 0.67
CA SER A 191 1.59 -11.56 -0.28
C SER A 191 0.29 -10.84 0.14
N SER A 192 -0.50 -11.40 1.07
CA SER A 192 -1.69 -10.74 1.62
C SER A 192 -1.39 -9.47 2.40
N TYR A 193 -0.17 -9.29 2.93
CA TYR A 193 0.23 -8.06 3.63
C TYR A 193 0.25 -6.83 2.71
N TRP A 194 0.47 -7.02 1.40
CA TRP A 194 0.30 -5.95 0.42
C TRP A 194 -1.13 -5.42 0.37
N LEU A 195 -2.13 -6.28 0.60
CA LEU A 195 -3.54 -5.88 0.65
C LEU A 195 -3.88 -5.15 1.96
N TRP A 196 -3.30 -5.59 3.09
CA TRP A 196 -3.42 -4.87 4.36
C TRP A 196 -2.81 -3.47 4.27
N ALA A 197 -1.59 -3.36 3.72
CA ALA A 197 -0.94 -2.08 3.46
C ALA A 197 -1.81 -1.16 2.59
N ALA A 198 -2.38 -1.68 1.50
CA ALA A 198 -3.27 -0.90 0.65
C ALA A 198 -4.58 -0.49 1.35
N GLY A 199 -5.15 -1.37 2.16
CA GLY A 199 -6.36 -1.09 2.94
C GLY A 199 -6.14 0.05 3.95
N PHE A 200 -5.03 0.03 4.68
CA PHE A 200 -4.67 1.10 5.61
C PHE A 200 -4.35 2.42 4.92
N TYR A 201 -3.73 2.38 3.74
CA TYR A 201 -3.52 3.59 2.95
C TYR A 201 -4.85 4.19 2.46
N LEU A 202 -5.77 3.34 1.97
CA LEU A 202 -7.10 3.79 1.56
C LEU A 202 -7.87 4.39 2.74
N LEU A 203 -7.80 3.76 3.91
CA LEU A 203 -8.39 4.27 5.14
C LEU A 203 -7.83 5.66 5.49
N ALA A 204 -6.51 5.83 5.43
CA ALA A 204 -5.88 7.13 5.66
C ALA A 204 -6.40 8.21 4.69
N LYS A 205 -6.64 7.87 3.42
CA LYS A 205 -7.23 8.81 2.45
C LYS A 205 -8.68 9.17 2.75
N VAL A 206 -9.46 8.22 3.27
CA VAL A 206 -10.82 8.52 3.74
C VAL A 206 -10.77 9.43 4.97
N GLU A 207 -9.86 9.18 5.90
CA GLU A 207 -9.68 10.00 7.11
C GLU A 207 -9.20 11.42 6.78
N GLU A 208 -8.32 11.57 5.78
CA GLU A 208 -7.90 12.86 5.23
C GLU A 208 -9.08 13.65 4.67
N ALA A 209 -9.92 13.02 3.84
CA ALA A 209 -11.09 13.67 3.26
C ALA A 209 -12.18 14.00 4.31
N ALA A 210 -12.23 13.24 5.40
CA ALA A 210 -13.20 13.39 6.48
C ALA A 210 -12.66 14.16 7.69
N ASP A 211 -11.56 14.91 7.56
CA ASP A 211 -10.83 15.52 8.69
C ASP A 211 -11.74 16.25 9.70
N LYS A 212 -12.49 17.24 9.21
CA LYS A 212 -13.42 18.06 10.02
C LYS A 212 -14.60 17.24 10.55
N THR A 213 -15.13 16.30 9.77
CA THR A 213 -16.24 15.43 10.18
C THR A 213 -15.84 14.52 11.32
N ILE A 214 -14.69 13.85 11.22
CA ILE A 214 -14.13 12.99 12.27
C ILE A 214 -13.85 13.83 13.51
N TYR A 215 -13.25 15.01 13.36
CA TYR A 215 -12.96 15.89 14.49
C TYR A 215 -14.23 16.27 15.27
N ASN A 216 -15.33 16.54 14.57
CA ASN A 216 -16.62 16.80 15.22
C ASN A 216 -17.19 15.55 15.91
N TRP A 217 -17.12 14.38 15.28
CA TRP A 217 -17.61 13.12 15.85
C TRP A 217 -16.82 12.65 17.07
N THR A 218 -15.53 12.95 17.12
CA THR A 218 -14.68 12.62 18.28
C THR A 218 -14.78 13.66 19.39
N HIS A 219 -15.74 14.58 19.32
CA HIS A 219 -15.88 15.70 20.25
C HIS A 219 -14.59 16.51 20.37
N GLN A 220 -13.94 16.78 19.23
CA GLN A 220 -12.70 17.52 19.12
C GLN A 220 -11.52 16.88 19.87
N ILE A 221 -11.57 15.58 20.15
CA ILE A 221 -10.44 14.88 20.80
C ILE A 221 -9.33 14.63 19.77
N VAL A 222 -9.68 14.08 18.60
CA VAL A 222 -8.73 13.72 17.53
C VAL A 222 -9.32 13.97 16.15
N SER A 223 -8.55 14.56 15.24
CA SER A 223 -9.02 14.85 13.88
C SER A 223 -8.78 13.70 12.91
N GLY A 224 -9.46 13.73 11.77
CA GLY A 224 -9.23 12.72 10.73
C GLY A 224 -7.81 12.79 10.16
N HIS A 225 -7.21 13.98 10.07
CA HIS A 225 -5.83 14.14 9.62
C HIS A 225 -4.80 13.56 10.60
N THR A 226 -5.08 13.63 11.90
CA THR A 226 -4.26 12.92 12.90
C THR A 226 -4.37 11.40 12.72
N LEU A 227 -5.59 10.87 12.53
CA LEU A 227 -5.80 9.43 12.30
C LEU A 227 -5.17 8.96 10.99
N LYS A 228 -5.26 9.77 9.93
CA LYS A 228 -4.61 9.54 8.64
C LYS A 228 -3.14 9.22 8.81
N HIS A 229 -2.39 10.01 9.59
CA HIS A 229 -0.96 9.75 9.81
C HIS A 229 -0.74 8.39 10.47
N LEU A 230 -1.53 8.05 11.49
CA LEU A 230 -1.42 6.78 12.19
C LEU A 230 -1.75 5.59 11.26
N CYS A 231 -2.83 5.69 10.49
CA CYS A 231 -3.23 4.68 9.51
C CYS A 231 -2.21 4.54 8.38
N ALA A 232 -1.69 5.65 7.85
CA ALA A 232 -0.64 5.63 6.84
C ALA A 232 0.69 5.07 7.39
N ALA A 233 1.01 5.27 8.67
CA ALA A 233 2.18 4.67 9.31
C ALA A 233 2.05 3.15 9.47
N MET A 234 0.85 2.58 9.44
CA MET A 234 0.67 1.12 9.41
C MET A 234 1.13 0.50 8.10
N VAL A 235 1.19 1.25 6.99
CA VAL A 235 1.68 0.76 5.69
C VAL A 235 3.10 0.19 5.81
N PRO A 236 4.13 0.97 6.23
CA PRO A 236 5.47 0.42 6.40
C PRO A 236 5.55 -0.62 7.52
N VAL A 237 4.66 -0.61 8.53
CA VAL A 237 4.60 -1.67 9.56
C VAL A 237 4.22 -3.01 8.94
N PHE A 238 3.14 -3.07 8.17
CA PHE A 238 2.74 -4.32 7.51
C PHE A 238 3.80 -4.79 6.51
N LEU A 239 4.43 -3.88 5.78
CA LEU A 239 5.52 -4.26 4.87
C LEU A 239 6.75 -4.78 5.63
N ALA A 240 7.16 -4.16 6.74
CA ALA A 240 8.25 -4.66 7.58
C ALA A 240 7.93 -6.04 8.21
N LEU A 241 6.68 -6.25 8.67
CA LEU A 241 6.24 -7.55 9.18
C LEU A 241 6.22 -8.62 8.09
N MET A 242 5.80 -8.26 6.88
CA MET A 242 5.87 -9.13 5.71
C MET A 242 7.31 -9.53 5.42
N LEU A 243 8.24 -8.57 5.39
CA LEU A 243 9.67 -8.81 5.19
C LEU A 243 10.29 -9.69 6.28
N ALA A 244 9.90 -9.51 7.54
CA ALA A 244 10.42 -10.31 8.64
C ALA A 244 9.93 -11.78 8.59
N LYS A 245 8.71 -12.01 8.12
CA LYS A 245 8.07 -13.34 8.10
C LYS A 245 8.17 -14.08 6.77
N ARG A 246 8.55 -13.40 5.70
CA ARG A 246 8.55 -13.99 4.36
C ARG A 246 9.58 -15.09 4.19
N THR A 247 9.25 -16.01 3.29
CA THR A 247 10.14 -17.03 2.73
C THR A 247 9.92 -17.05 1.22
N THR A 248 10.79 -17.72 0.47
CA THR A 248 10.55 -17.96 -0.96
C THR A 248 9.27 -18.80 -1.12
N GLU A 249 8.43 -18.45 -2.10
CA GLU A 249 7.21 -19.17 -2.46
C GLU A 249 7.53 -20.12 -3.64
N PRO A 250 7.73 -21.43 -3.40
CA PRO A 250 8.20 -22.35 -4.42
C PRO A 250 7.16 -22.62 -5.50
N GLU A 251 5.87 -22.64 -5.14
CA GLU A 251 4.79 -22.99 -6.07
C GLU A 251 4.39 -21.83 -6.99
N ARG A 252 4.78 -20.58 -6.67
CA ARG A 252 4.42 -19.35 -7.39
C ARG A 252 2.96 -19.33 -7.85
N ILE A 253 2.04 -19.44 -6.89
CA ILE A 253 0.59 -19.36 -7.13
C ILE A 253 0.07 -17.99 -6.71
N SER A 254 -0.69 -17.31 -7.58
CA SER A 254 -1.31 -16.01 -7.29
C SER A 254 -2.41 -16.12 -6.21
N LEU A 255 -2.72 -15.00 -5.53
CA LEU A 255 -3.82 -14.97 -4.56
C LEU A 255 -5.16 -15.30 -5.23
N LEU A 256 -5.39 -14.82 -6.46
CA LEU A 256 -6.58 -15.14 -7.23
C LEU A 256 -6.76 -16.65 -7.44
N GLN A 257 -5.69 -17.35 -7.81
CA GLN A 257 -5.70 -18.80 -7.97
C GLN A 257 -5.95 -19.51 -6.63
N LYS A 258 -5.25 -19.10 -5.55
CA LYS A 258 -5.45 -19.66 -4.20
C LYS A 258 -6.90 -19.50 -3.72
N TRP A 259 -7.52 -18.35 -3.99
CA TRP A 259 -8.92 -18.11 -3.65
C TRP A 259 -9.87 -18.92 -4.50
N LYS A 260 -9.60 -19.06 -5.82
CA LYS A 260 -10.42 -19.87 -6.72
C LYS A 260 -10.42 -21.35 -6.31
N THR A 261 -9.27 -21.92 -5.95
CA THR A 261 -9.18 -23.32 -5.49
C THR A 261 -9.89 -23.50 -4.14
N SER A 262 -9.70 -22.57 -3.20
CA SER A 262 -10.42 -22.57 -1.93
C SER A 262 -11.94 -22.51 -2.12
N TRP A 263 -12.42 -21.64 -3.02
CA TRP A 263 -13.85 -21.52 -3.34
C TRP A 263 -14.43 -22.81 -3.92
N VAL A 264 -13.70 -23.47 -4.82
CA VAL A 264 -14.11 -24.76 -5.40
C VAL A 264 -14.19 -25.83 -4.30
N ALA A 265 -13.17 -25.92 -3.44
CA ALA A 265 -13.15 -26.87 -2.32
C ALA A 265 -14.29 -26.65 -1.32
N VAL A 266 -14.61 -25.39 -0.99
CA VAL A 266 -15.76 -25.05 -0.13
C VAL A 266 -17.08 -25.45 -0.79
N ARG A 267 -17.22 -25.19 -2.10
CA ARG A 267 -18.42 -25.58 -2.86
C ARG A 267 -18.61 -27.10 -2.90
N GLU A 268 -17.53 -27.85 -3.11
CA GLU A 268 -17.54 -29.32 -3.11
C GLU A 268 -17.89 -29.90 -1.73
N ARG A 269 -17.35 -29.34 -0.64
CA ARG A 269 -17.74 -29.73 0.72
C ARG A 269 -19.22 -29.47 0.98
N ARG A 270 -19.71 -28.26 0.64
CA ARG A 270 -21.13 -27.90 0.81
C ARG A 270 -22.05 -28.81 -0.01
N PHE A 271 -21.65 -29.19 -1.23
CA PHE A 271 -22.42 -30.13 -2.05
C PHE A 271 -22.45 -31.52 -1.42
N LYS A 272 -21.30 -31.99 -0.91
CA LYS A 272 -21.19 -33.27 -0.21
C LYS A 272 -22.09 -33.32 1.05
N ASP A 273 -22.09 -32.27 1.86
CA ASP A 273 -22.95 -32.16 3.04
C ASP A 273 -24.45 -32.08 2.67
N SER A 274 -24.80 -31.48 1.53
CA SER A 274 -26.19 -31.46 1.03
C SER A 274 -26.67 -32.80 0.47
N SER A 275 -25.73 -33.66 0.05
CA SER A 275 -26.02 -35.02 -0.46
C SER A 275 -26.09 -36.09 0.62
N THR A 276 -25.68 -35.79 1.87
CA THR A 276 -25.74 -36.69 3.03
C THR A 276 -26.97 -36.42 3.90
N VAL A 277 -28.15 -36.27 3.30
CA VAL A 277 -29.41 -36.42 4.06
C VAL A 277 -29.63 -37.92 4.24
N ASP A 278 -29.35 -38.43 5.43
CA ASP A 278 -29.62 -39.82 5.80
C ASP A 278 -31.10 -40.15 5.54
N VAL A 279 -31.35 -40.96 4.52
CA VAL A 279 -32.65 -41.61 4.32
C VAL A 279 -32.68 -42.80 5.27
N ASP A 280 -33.20 -42.57 6.47
CA ASP A 280 -33.46 -43.62 7.46
C ASP A 280 -34.62 -44.51 6.97
N CYS A 281 -34.30 -45.55 6.19
CA CYS A 281 -35.26 -46.57 5.79
C CYS A 281 -35.46 -47.55 6.95
N GLY A 282 -36.38 -47.21 7.86
CA GLY A 282 -36.85 -48.12 8.90
C GLY A 282 -37.62 -49.31 8.30
N TYR A 283 -37.03 -50.51 8.34
CA TYR A 283 -37.75 -51.74 8.04
C TYR A 283 -38.59 -52.16 9.27
N ALA A 284 -39.91 -52.12 9.13
CA ALA A 284 -40.83 -52.68 10.13
C ALA A 284 -40.80 -54.22 10.04
N VAL A 285 -40.29 -54.88 11.09
CA VAL A 285 -40.37 -56.33 11.27
C VAL A 285 -41.76 -56.66 11.80
N VAL A 286 -42.56 -57.36 10.99
CA VAL A 286 -43.86 -57.92 11.40
C VAL A 286 -43.60 -59.21 12.19
N SER A 287 -43.99 -59.23 13.46
CA SER A 287 -43.95 -60.43 14.31
C SER A 287 -45.20 -61.29 14.07
N SER A 288 -44.99 -62.55 13.66
CA SER A 288 -46.02 -63.59 13.70
C SER A 288 -45.89 -64.36 15.03
N ILE A 289 -46.88 -64.23 15.90
CA ILE A 289 -47.01 -64.99 17.14
C ILE A 289 -47.66 -66.34 16.81
N SER A 290 -47.02 -67.45 17.20
CA SER A 290 -47.62 -68.79 17.26
C SER A 290 -48.21 -69.04 18.65
N GLU A 291 -49.46 -69.49 18.69
CA GLU A 291 -50.19 -69.91 19.90
C GLU A 291 -49.55 -71.14 20.59
N GLN A 292 -49.36 -71.04 21.91
CA GLN A 292 -49.80 -72.03 22.91
C GLN A 292 -49.67 -71.45 24.33
#